data_AF-A0A353X4Q9-F1
#
_entry.id   AF-A0A353X4Q9-F1
#
_cell.length_a   1.000
_cell.length_b   1.000
_cell.length_c   1.000
_cell.angle_alpha   90.00
_cell.angle_beta   90.00
_cell.angle_gamma   90.00
#
_symmetry.space_group_name_H-M   'P 1'
#
loop_
_entity.id
_entity.type
_entity.pdbx_description
1 polymer ?
#
loop_
_entity_poly.entity_id
_entity_poly.type
_entity_poly.pdbx_seq_one_letter_code
_entity_poly.pdbx_strand_id
1 'polypeptide(L)'
;MKKLPPKLHNQGHAYYYAQHFEGKTTASGVHYTDKKLTAAHRKLPFGTLVEIINAKNDIEIVVRINDRGPFVEGRVLDISECAAEKLNMLAEGVVVT
;
A
#
# COMPACT_ATOMS: atom_id res chain seq x y z
N MET A 1 -3.75 -1.77 29.64
CA MET A 1 -4.00 -0.98 28.41
C MET A 1 -2.94 -1.35 27.38
N LYS A 2 -3.31 -1.94 26.23
CA LYS A 2 -2.33 -2.24 25.17
C LYS A 2 -1.97 -0.92 24.48
N LYS A 3 -0.71 -0.49 24.58
CA LYS A 3 -0.19 0.65 23.81
C LYS A 3 -0.41 0.35 22.33
N LEU A 4 -1.11 1.24 21.62
CA LEU A 4 -1.13 1.21 20.16
C LEU A 4 0.32 1.30 19.68
N PRO A 5 0.72 0.53 18.66
CA PRO A 5 2.05 0.67 18.10
C PRO A 5 2.25 2.13 17.64
N PRO A 6 3.46 2.67 17.74
CA PRO A 6 3.73 4.03 17.30
C PRO A 6 3.30 4.20 15.84
N LYS A 7 2.55 5.27 15.54
CA LYS A 7 2.27 5.67 14.15
C LYS A 7 3.62 6.00 13.50
N LEU A 8 4.05 5.17 12.56
CA LEU A 8 5.22 5.48 11.74
C LEU A 8 4.81 6.51 10.69
N HIS A 9 5.21 7.76 10.87
CA HIS A 9 5.11 8.79 9.84
C HIS A 9 6.35 8.69 8.95
N ASN A 10 6.24 7.94 7.86
CA ASN A 10 7.28 7.89 6.84
C ASN A 10 6.80 8.69 5.64
N GLN A 11 7.49 9.79 5.35
CA GLN A 11 7.33 10.47 4.07
C GLN A 11 7.92 9.60 2.96
N GLY A 12 7.17 9.37 1.90
CA GLY A 12 7.62 8.47 0.84
C GLY A 12 6.66 8.36 -0.32
N HIS A 13 7.10 7.67 -1.37
CA HIS A 13 6.29 7.49 -2.57
C HIS A 13 5.54 6.16 -2.50
N ALA A 14 4.21 6.22 -2.61
CA ALA A 14 3.37 5.05 -2.86
C ALA A 14 3.11 4.94 -4.36
N TYR A 15 3.28 3.74 -4.91
CA TYR A 15 2.92 3.38 -6.28
C TYR A 15 1.84 2.30 -6.23
N TYR A 16 1.26 1.89 -7.35
CA TYR A 16 0.31 0.78 -7.38
C TYR A 16 0.75 -0.37 -8.28
N TYR A 17 0.24 -1.57 -7.98
CA TYR A 17 0.57 -2.81 -8.70
C TYR A 17 0.11 -2.77 -10.16
N ALA A 18 0.88 -3.40 -11.04
CA ALA A 18 0.42 -3.72 -12.39
C ALA A 18 -0.66 -4.84 -12.36
N GLN A 19 -1.71 -4.72 -13.17
CA GLN A 19 -2.77 -5.73 -13.31
C GLN A 19 -2.28 -7.17 -13.53
N HIS A 20 -1.08 -7.35 -14.09
CA HIS A 20 -0.47 -8.66 -14.33
C HIS A 20 -0.18 -9.47 -13.04
N PHE A 21 -0.33 -8.89 -11.85
CA PHE A 21 -0.22 -9.63 -10.59
C PHE A 21 -1.52 -10.33 -10.15
N GLU A 22 -2.66 -10.07 -10.79
CA GLU A 22 -3.96 -10.69 -10.44
C GLU A 22 -3.85 -12.21 -10.33
N GLY A 23 -4.35 -12.76 -9.22
CA GLY A 23 -4.34 -14.20 -8.95
C GLY A 23 -2.98 -14.79 -8.54
N LYS A 24 -1.88 -14.05 -8.61
CA LYS A 24 -0.57 -14.53 -8.15
C LYS A 24 -0.52 -14.59 -6.62
N THR A 25 0.20 -15.56 -6.08
CA THR A 25 0.39 -15.70 -4.63
C THR A 25 1.32 -14.60 -4.11
N THR A 26 0.82 -13.79 -3.17
CA THR A 26 1.64 -12.80 -2.43
C THR A 26 2.57 -13.49 -1.45
N ALA A 27 3.54 -12.76 -0.90
CA ALA A 27 4.44 -13.27 0.13
C ALA A 27 3.73 -13.66 1.45
N SER A 28 2.49 -13.22 1.69
CA SER A 28 1.67 -13.72 2.80
C SER A 28 1.01 -15.07 2.54
N GLY A 29 1.10 -15.60 1.31
CA GLY A 29 0.43 -16.83 0.88
C GLY A 29 -0.99 -16.63 0.33
N VAL A 30 -1.55 -15.42 0.41
CA VAL A 30 -2.87 -15.09 -0.16
C VAL A 30 -2.72 -14.68 -1.62
N HIS A 31 -3.66 -15.06 -2.48
CA HIS A 31 -3.70 -14.55 -3.86
C HIS A 31 -3.95 -13.04 -3.88
N TYR A 32 -3.13 -12.32 -4.65
CA TYR A 32 -3.33 -10.91 -4.93
C TYR A 32 -4.64 -10.73 -5.69
N THR A 33 -5.36 -9.67 -5.34
CA THR A 33 -6.51 -9.18 -6.09
C THR A 33 -6.53 -7.66 -6.07
N ASP A 34 -6.74 -7.06 -7.23
CA ASP A 34 -6.87 -5.63 -7.44
C ASP A 34 -8.04 -5.01 -6.65
N LYS A 35 -9.06 -5.79 -6.30
CA LYS A 35 -10.30 -5.36 -5.63
C LYS A 35 -10.20 -5.12 -4.12
N LYS A 36 -9.08 -5.46 -3.49
CA LYS A 36 -8.90 -5.34 -2.03
C LYS A 36 -7.99 -4.18 -1.68
N LEU A 37 -8.20 -3.54 -0.52
CA LEU A 37 -7.30 -2.51 0.01
C LEU A 37 -6.08 -3.15 0.66
N THR A 38 -5.07 -3.47 -0.16
CA THR A 38 -3.85 -4.17 0.26
C THR A 38 -2.60 -3.53 -0.31
N ALA A 39 -1.45 -3.79 0.32
CA ALA A 39 -0.16 -3.26 -0.13
C ALA A 39 1.03 -4.20 0.16
N ALA A 40 2.11 -4.04 -0.61
CA ALA A 40 3.44 -4.54 -0.26
C ALA A 40 4.22 -3.53 0.58
N HIS A 41 4.89 -4.04 1.62
CA HIS A 41 5.91 -3.29 2.33
C HIS A 41 7.10 -4.20 2.69
N ARG A 42 8.33 -3.65 2.63
CA ARG A 42 9.57 -4.42 2.77
C ARG A 42 9.71 -5.10 4.13
N LYS A 43 9.28 -4.41 5.19
CA LYS A 43 9.59 -4.80 6.59
C LYS A 43 8.38 -4.88 7.51
N LEU A 44 7.22 -4.37 7.10
CA LEU A 44 6.07 -4.35 8.01
C LEU A 44 5.50 -5.77 8.13
N PRO A 45 5.09 -6.19 9.34
CA PRO A 45 4.42 -7.48 9.51
C PRO A 45 3.21 -7.60 8.59
N PHE A 46 2.96 -8.81 8.09
CA PHE A 46 1.71 -9.07 7.38
C PHE A 46 0.51 -8.85 8.32
N GLY A 47 -0.57 -8.31 7.79
CA GLY A 47 -1.75 -7.91 8.57
C GLY A 47 -1.66 -6.50 9.16
N THR A 48 -0.51 -5.83 9.10
CA THR A 48 -0.40 -4.42 9.52
C THR A 48 -1.35 -3.55 8.71
N LEU A 49 -2.09 -2.67 9.39
CA LEU A 49 -2.90 -1.64 8.75
C LEU A 49 -2.07 -0.36 8.64
N VAL A 50 -2.06 0.23 7.45
CA VAL A 50 -1.34 1.46 7.13
C VAL A 50 -2.33 2.49 6.62
N GLU A 51 -2.37 3.63 7.29
CA GLU A 51 -3.06 4.84 6.85
C GLU A 51 -2.19 5.54 5.81
N ILE A 52 -2.79 5.89 4.67
CA ILE A 52 -2.14 6.57 3.57
C ILE A 52 -2.93 7.84 3.29
N ILE A 53 -2.23 8.97 3.27
CA ILE A 53 -2.79 10.29 2.98
C ILE A 53 -2.19 10.75 1.65
N ASN A 54 -3.03 11.17 0.71
CA ASN A 54 -2.56 11.83 -0.50
C ASN A 54 -2.52 13.34 -0.25
N ALA A 55 -1.33 13.87 0.01
CA ALA A 55 -1.13 15.28 0.35
C ALA A 55 -1.55 16.29 -0.75
N LYS A 56 -1.90 15.82 -1.97
CA LYS A 56 -2.41 16.69 -3.04
C LYS A 56 -3.91 16.97 -2.95
N ASN A 57 -4.68 16.03 -2.40
CA ASN A 57 -6.14 16.08 -2.39
C ASN A 57 -6.74 15.78 -1.01
N ASP A 58 -5.90 15.58 0.01
CA ASP A 58 -6.25 15.27 1.40
C ASP A 58 -7.12 14.02 1.57
N ILE A 59 -7.16 13.14 0.56
CA ILE A 59 -7.88 11.87 0.66
C ILE A 59 -7.03 10.87 1.45
N GLU A 60 -7.68 10.15 2.34
CA GLU A 60 -7.05 9.16 3.20
C GLU A 60 -7.69 7.78 3.00
N ILE A 61 -6.86 6.74 2.99
CA ILE A 61 -7.32 5.35 2.97
C ILE A 61 -6.52 4.50 3.96
N VAL A 62 -7.09 3.35 4.35
CA VAL A 62 -6.37 2.35 5.13
C VAL A 62 -6.20 1.08 4.28
N VAL A 63 -4.96 0.63 4.16
CA VAL A 63 -4.60 -0.61 3.45
C VAL A 63 -4.01 -1.63 4.41
N ARG A 64 -4.11 -2.91 4.06
CA ARG A 64 -3.49 -4.01 4.81
C ARG A 64 -2.24 -4.52 4.11
N ILE A 65 -1.13 -4.64 4.84
CA ILE A 65 0.09 -5.26 4.31
C ILE A 65 -0.11 -6.76 4.15
N ASN A 66 -0.01 -7.27 2.93
CA ASN A 66 -0.09 -8.71 2.64
C ASN A 66 1.03 -9.19 1.70
N ASP A 67 1.95 -8.32 1.30
CA ASP A 67 3.01 -8.69 0.38
C ASP A 67 4.35 -8.00 0.71
N ARG A 68 5.40 -8.40 0.00
CA ARG A 68 6.78 -7.91 0.17
C ARG A 68 7.23 -7.12 -1.06
N GLY A 69 8.05 -6.12 -0.79
CA GLY A 69 8.45 -5.10 -1.75
C GLY A 69 7.96 -3.72 -1.28
N PRO A 70 7.96 -2.71 -2.15
CA PRO A 70 8.65 -2.69 -3.45
C PRO A 70 10.13 -3.01 -3.29
N PHE A 71 10.77 -3.63 -4.28
CA PHE A 71 12.24 -3.80 -4.31
C PHE A 71 12.92 -2.76 -5.21
N VAL A 72 12.15 -1.77 -5.64
CA VAL A 72 12.63 -0.61 -6.41
C VAL A 72 13.05 0.48 -5.43
N GLU A 73 14.25 1.03 -5.59
CA GLU A 73 14.75 2.13 -4.77
C GLU A 73 13.81 3.35 -4.81
N GLY A 74 13.70 4.08 -3.70
CA GLY A 74 12.83 5.25 -3.56
C GLY A 74 11.33 4.97 -3.38
N ARG A 75 10.84 3.76 -3.69
CA ARG A 75 9.42 3.40 -3.44
C ARG A 75 9.24 2.91 -2.01
N VAL A 76 8.21 3.36 -1.30
CA VAL A 76 7.94 2.91 0.08
C VAL A 76 6.84 1.85 0.13
N LEU A 77 5.79 2.01 -0.67
CA LEU A 77 4.63 1.12 -0.73
C LEU A 77 4.24 0.86 -2.19
N ASP A 78 3.84 -0.37 -2.50
CA ASP A 78 3.04 -0.68 -3.69
C ASP A 78 1.63 -1.06 -3.21
N ILE A 79 0.61 -0.30 -3.59
CA ILE A 79 -0.80 -0.49 -3.21
C ILE A 79 -1.60 -1.14 -4.35
N SER A 80 -2.73 -1.78 -4.06
CA SER A 80 -3.61 -2.32 -5.11
C SER A 80 -4.24 -1.22 -5.98
N GLU A 81 -4.74 -1.60 -7.15
CA GLU A 81 -5.46 -0.68 -8.05
C GLU A 81 -6.70 -0.07 -7.39
N CYS A 82 -7.51 -0.86 -6.67
CA CYS A 82 -8.64 -0.33 -5.90
C CYS A 82 -8.20 0.68 -4.83
N ALA A 83 -7.04 0.48 -4.19
CA ALA A 83 -6.50 1.45 -3.25
C ALA A 83 -6.10 2.75 -3.96
N ALA A 84 -5.45 2.65 -5.13
CA ALA A 84 -5.07 3.81 -5.93
C ALA A 84 -6.28 4.59 -6.47
N GLU A 85 -7.33 3.90 -6.90
CA GLU A 85 -8.63 4.50 -7.26
C GLU A 85 -9.23 5.29 -6.09
N LYS A 86 -9.32 4.66 -4.92
CA LYS A 86 -9.90 5.31 -3.74
C LYS A 86 -9.09 6.48 -3.22
N LEU A 87 -7.77 6.43 -3.41
CA LEU A 87 -6.85 7.52 -3.07
C LEU A 87 -6.81 8.62 -4.16
N ASN A 88 -7.60 8.44 -5.22
CA ASN A 88 -7.70 9.30 -6.39
C ASN A 88 -6.32 9.63 -6.97
N MET A 89 -5.51 8.60 -7.20
CA MET A 89 -4.12 8.73 -7.65
C MET A 89 -3.78 7.96 -8.94
N LEU A 90 -4.78 7.37 -9.61
CA LEU A 90 -4.55 6.64 -10.85
C LEU A 90 -3.89 7.51 -11.93
N ALA A 91 -4.30 8.78 -12.05
CA ALA A 91 -3.74 9.70 -13.03
C ALA A 91 -2.28 10.07 -12.73
N GLU A 92 -1.86 10.04 -11.46
CA GLU A 92 -0.50 10.41 -11.05
C GLU A 92 0.47 9.23 -11.05
N GLY A 93 -0.02 8.01 -10.78
CA GLY A 93 0.82 6.82 -10.65
C GLY A 93 1.67 6.77 -9.38
N VAL A 94 1.80 7.89 -8.66
CA VAL A 94 2.56 8.03 -7.42
C VAL A 94 1.99 9.13 -6.53
N VAL A 95 1.94 8.89 -5.22
CA VAL A 95 1.63 9.93 -4.22
C VAL A 95 2.70 9.99 -3.15
N VAL A 96 2.95 11.21 -2.66
CA VAL A 96 3.76 11.44 -1.46
C VAL A 96 2.84 11.23 -0.27
N THR A 97 3.17 10.23 0.54
CA THR A 97 2.47 9.87 1.79
C THR A 97 3.12 10.54 2.98
#